data_AF-A0A962UUB8-F1
#
_entry.id   AF-A0A962UUB8-F1
#
_cell.length_a   1.000
_cell.length_b   1.000
_cell.length_c   1.000
_cell.angle_alpha   90.00
_cell.angle_beta   90.00
_cell.angle_gamma   90.00
#
_symmetry.space_group_name_H-M   'P 1'
#
loop_
_entity.id
_entity.type
_entity.pdbx_description
1 polymer ?
#
loop_
_entity_poly.entity_id
_entity_poly.type
_entity_poly.pdbx_seq_one_letter_code
_entity_poly.pdbx_strand_id
1 'polypeptide(L)'
;MTKRVLILPGDGIGPEIVAEAVKVLDKLAGEGLQIELDEGLVGGAAYDAVGTPLPDATMDMAREADAVLLGAVGGPKWEPLEIAVRPEKGLLGLRAGLGLFSNLRPAILYPQLAGASSLRPEIVSGLDIM
;
A
#
# COMPACT_ATOMS: atom_id res chain seq x y z
N MET A 1 15.22 7.99 16.89
CA MET A 1 15.76 6.90 16.06
C MET A 1 15.07 7.01 14.73
N THR A 2 15.82 7.03 13.64
CA THR A 2 15.27 7.08 12.28
C THR A 2 14.44 5.83 12.00
N LYS A 3 13.28 6.01 11.38
CA LYS A 3 12.36 4.95 10.97
C LYS A 3 12.52 4.66 9.49
N ARG A 4 12.74 3.39 9.13
CA ARG A 4 12.84 2.95 7.72
C ARG A 4 11.47 2.56 7.22
N VAL A 5 11.01 3.19 6.14
CA VAL A 5 9.73 2.87 5.48
C VAL A 5 10.02 2.32 4.10
N LEU A 6 9.58 1.09 3.84
CA LEU A 6 9.63 0.50 2.52
C LEU A 6 8.44 0.97 1.67
N ILE A 7 8.74 1.63 0.57
CA ILE A 7 7.79 2.08 -0.43
C ILE A 7 7.63 0.99 -1.48
N LEU A 8 6.39 0.53 -1.69
CA LEU A 8 6.01 -0.45 -2.70
C LEU A 8 4.93 0.16 -3.60
N PRO A 9 5.30 0.89 -4.67
CA PRO A 9 4.33 1.61 -5.50
C PRO A 9 3.35 0.68 -6.23
N GLY A 10 3.86 -0.44 -6.76
CA GLY A 10 3.08 -1.47 -7.44
C GLY A 10 2.53 -1.03 -8.80
N ASP A 11 1.26 -1.32 -9.06
CA ASP A 11 0.64 -1.29 -10.39
C ASP A 11 -0.44 -0.21 -10.55
N GLY A 12 -0.80 0.10 -11.80
CA GLY A 12 -1.89 1.01 -12.14
C GLY A 12 -1.65 2.41 -11.60
N ILE A 13 -2.60 2.96 -10.83
CA ILE A 13 -2.45 4.27 -10.17
C ILE A 13 -1.54 4.23 -8.94
N GLY A 14 -1.06 3.05 -8.53
CA GLY A 14 -0.21 2.85 -7.35
C GLY A 14 1.00 3.80 -7.31
N PRO A 15 1.83 3.87 -8.38
CA PRO A 15 2.93 4.84 -8.48
C PRO A 15 2.51 6.29 -8.30
N GLU A 16 1.38 6.71 -8.88
CA GLU A 16 0.91 8.09 -8.80
C GLU A 16 0.47 8.46 -7.38
N ILE A 17 -0.36 7.62 -6.74
CA ILE A 17 -0.87 7.93 -5.39
C ILE A 17 0.21 7.82 -4.32
N VAL A 18 1.17 6.91 -4.49
CA VAL A 18 2.30 6.74 -3.56
C VAL A 18 3.26 7.92 -3.68
N ALA A 19 3.50 8.44 -4.89
CA ALA A 19 4.30 9.66 -5.06
C ALA A 19 3.73 10.86 -4.28
N GLU A 20 2.40 11.01 -4.23
CA GLU A 20 1.77 12.07 -3.43
C GLU A 20 1.90 11.82 -1.91
N ALA A 21 1.81 10.57 -1.47
CA ALA A 21 2.05 10.22 -0.07
C ALA A 21 3.52 10.50 0.35
N VAL A 22 4.48 10.21 -0.53
CA VAL A 22 5.90 10.51 -0.32
C VAL A 22 6.14 12.01 -0.16
N LYS A 23 5.49 12.87 -0.95
CA LYS A 23 5.60 14.34 -0.77
C LYS A 23 5.16 14.80 0.63
N VAL A 24 4.12 14.19 1.19
CA VAL A 24 3.68 14.48 2.56
C VAL A 24 4.71 13.99 3.57
N LEU A 25 5.27 12.80 3.38
CA LEU A 25 6.35 12.27 4.23
C LEU A 25 7.60 13.17 4.18
N ASP A 26 8.03 13.60 2.99
CA ASP A 26 9.17 14.51 2.81
C ASP A 26 8.94 15.85 3.51
N LYS A 27 7.72 16.38 3.42
CA LYS A 27 7.34 17.61 4.11
C LYS A 27 7.46 17.45 5.62
N LEU A 28 6.99 16.34 6.18
CA LEU A 28 7.11 16.03 7.61
C LEU A 28 8.56 15.76 8.02
N ALA A 29 9.36 15.14 7.15
CA ALA A 29 10.79 14.95 7.38
C ALA A 29 11.52 16.29 7.53
N GLY A 30 11.18 17.26 6.67
CA GLY A 30 11.65 18.65 6.79
C GLY A 30 11.22 19.36 8.07
N GLU A 31 10.21 18.85 8.77
CA GLU A 31 9.71 19.36 10.07
C GLU A 31 10.25 18.55 11.27
N GLY A 32 11.18 17.62 11.04
CA GLY A 32 11.89 16.88 12.09
C GLY A 32 11.44 15.43 12.27
N LEU A 33 10.54 14.92 11.44
CA LEU A 33 10.23 13.49 11.40
C LEU A 33 11.46 12.71 10.92
N GLN A 34 12.02 11.85 11.77
CA GLN A 34 13.19 11.05 11.44
C GLN A 34 12.76 9.80 10.64
N ILE A 35 12.69 9.92 9.31
CA ILE A 35 12.32 8.83 8.40
C ILE A 35 13.32 8.69 7.24
N GLU A 36 13.53 7.45 6.81
CA GLU A 36 14.26 7.08 5.61
C GLU A 36 13.36 6.21 4.74
N LEU A 37 13.36 6.45 3.43
CA LEU A 37 12.50 5.77 2.47
C LEU A 37 13.36 4.90 1.57
N ASP A 38 13.04 3.61 1.52
CA ASP A 38 13.59 2.65 0.56
C ASP A 38 12.49 2.25 -0.43
N GLU A 39 12.81 1.92 -1.69
CA GLU A 39 11.81 1.51 -2.68
C GLU A 39 12.05 0.09 -3.18
N GLY A 40 10.98 -0.71 -3.28
CA GLY A 40 11.04 -2.10 -3.73
C GLY A 40 9.94 -2.44 -4.76
N LEU A 41 10.11 -3.59 -5.42
CA LEU A 41 9.19 -4.06 -6.46
C LEU A 41 8.12 -4.99 -5.88
N VAL A 42 6.87 -4.82 -6.28
CA VAL A 42 5.77 -5.75 -5.99
C VAL A 42 4.76 -5.77 -7.14
N GLY A 43 3.95 -6.83 -7.24
CA GLY A 43 2.85 -6.92 -8.18
C GLY A 43 3.29 -7.19 -9.61
N GLY A 44 2.53 -6.68 -10.56
CA GLY A 44 2.78 -6.81 -12.00
C GLY A 44 4.09 -6.15 -12.43
N ALA A 45 4.44 -5.01 -11.85
CA ALA A 45 5.72 -4.33 -12.05
C ALA A 45 6.92 -5.24 -11.67
N ALA A 46 6.81 -5.97 -10.55
CA ALA A 46 7.82 -6.95 -10.17
C ALA A 46 7.86 -8.14 -11.15
N TYR A 47 6.68 -8.64 -11.55
CA TYR A 47 6.60 -9.73 -12.51
C TYR A 47 7.25 -9.35 -13.86
N ASP A 48 6.97 -8.16 -14.36
CA ASP A 48 7.56 -7.67 -15.60
C ASP A 48 9.09 -7.52 -15.52
N ALA A 49 9.60 -7.10 -14.36
CA ALA A 49 11.03 -6.85 -14.15
C ALA A 49 11.83 -8.14 -13.91
N VAL A 50 11.30 -9.07 -13.11
CA VAL A 50 12.06 -10.22 -12.58
C VAL A 50 11.30 -11.54 -12.58
N GLY A 51 10.10 -11.59 -13.18
CA GLY A 51 9.33 -12.83 -13.38
C GLY A 51 8.56 -13.34 -12.15
N THR A 52 8.55 -12.60 -11.05
CA THR A 52 7.78 -12.92 -9.83
C THR A 52 7.05 -11.69 -9.29
N PRO A 53 5.81 -11.82 -8.80
CA PRO A 53 5.06 -10.70 -8.23
C PRO A 53 5.57 -10.26 -6.84
N LEU A 54 6.44 -11.04 -6.21
CA LEU A 54 7.15 -10.67 -4.99
C LEU A 54 8.57 -11.26 -5.04
N PRO A 55 9.57 -10.44 -5.36
CA PRO A 55 10.97 -10.84 -5.32
C PRO A 55 11.45 -11.06 -3.88
N ASP A 56 12.36 -12.00 -3.67
CA ASP A 56 12.95 -12.26 -2.35
C ASP A 56 13.62 -11.00 -1.77
N ALA A 57 14.29 -10.21 -2.62
CA ALA A 57 14.88 -8.93 -2.22
C ALA A 57 13.85 -7.97 -1.61
N THR A 58 12.64 -7.88 -2.19
CA THR A 58 11.56 -7.05 -1.62
C THR A 58 11.09 -7.59 -0.27
N MET A 59 10.97 -8.92 -0.14
CA MET A 59 10.57 -9.55 1.12
C MET A 59 11.61 -9.32 2.23
N ASP A 60 12.90 -9.35 1.89
CA ASP A 60 13.98 -9.07 2.85
C ASP A 60 13.99 -7.60 3.27
N MET A 61 13.85 -6.66 2.33
CA MET A 61 13.65 -5.24 2.65
C MET A 61 12.44 -5.03 3.56
N ALA A 62 11.34 -5.74 3.32
CA ALA A 62 10.12 -5.61 4.12
C ALA A 62 10.29 -6.13 5.56
N ARG A 63 11.15 -7.14 5.77
CA ARG A 63 11.49 -7.65 7.11
C ARG A 63 12.41 -6.70 7.89
N GLU A 64 13.24 -5.94 7.19
CA GLU A 64 14.15 -4.97 7.79
C GLU A 64 13.50 -3.60 8.06
N ALA A 65 12.45 -3.26 7.32
CA ALA A 65 11.75 -1.99 7.47
C ALA A 65 10.90 -1.91 8.75
N ASP A 66 10.77 -0.71 9.31
CA ASP A 66 9.83 -0.44 10.42
C ASP A 66 8.37 -0.42 9.96
N ALA A 67 8.13 -0.05 8.69
CA ALA A 67 6.81 0.01 8.08
C ALA A 67 6.87 -0.19 6.56
N VAL A 68 5.74 -0.59 5.97
CA VAL A 68 5.58 -0.70 4.51
C VAL A 68 4.45 0.23 4.06
N LEU A 69 4.72 1.10 3.09
CA LEU A 69 3.72 1.88 2.37
C LEU A 69 3.50 1.25 1.00
N LEU A 70 2.34 0.62 0.82
CA LEU A 70 1.94 -0.04 -0.42
C LEU A 70 0.93 0.83 -1.19
N GLY A 71 1.12 0.95 -2.51
CA GLY A 71 0.15 1.55 -3.41
C GLY A 71 -0.97 0.58 -3.79
N ALA A 72 -0.90 0.01 -4.99
CA ALA A 72 -1.88 -0.96 -5.49
C ALA A 72 -1.18 -2.09 -6.25
N VAL A 73 -1.84 -3.24 -6.43
CA VAL A 73 -1.35 -4.32 -7.29
C VAL A 73 -2.47 -4.83 -8.18
N GLY A 74 -2.12 -5.33 -9.36
CA GLY A 74 -3.05 -5.91 -10.32
C GLY A 74 -3.24 -5.08 -11.59
N GLY A 75 -3.90 -5.71 -12.57
CA GLY A 75 -4.28 -5.07 -13.83
C GLY A 75 -4.58 -6.08 -14.95
N PRO A 76 -5.35 -5.69 -15.99
CA PRO A 76 -5.78 -6.60 -17.05
C PRO A 76 -4.64 -7.31 -17.79
N LYS A 77 -3.47 -6.66 -17.86
CA LYS A 77 -2.26 -7.20 -18.49
C LYS A 77 -1.85 -8.57 -17.94
N TRP A 78 -2.06 -8.81 -16.64
CA TRP A 78 -1.57 -10.01 -15.95
C TRP A 78 -2.69 -11.02 -15.64
N GLU A 79 -3.93 -10.77 -16.04
CA GLU A 79 -5.04 -11.71 -15.90
C GLU A 79 -4.81 -13.07 -16.57
N PRO A 80 -4.18 -13.16 -17.77
CA PRO A 80 -3.93 -14.45 -18.42
C PRO A 80 -2.85 -15.30 -17.73
N LEU A 81 -2.08 -14.74 -16.79
CA LEU A 81 -1.02 -15.47 -16.11
C LEU A 81 -1.56 -16.60 -15.23
N GLU A 82 -0.70 -17.60 -14.98
CA GLU A 82 -0.95 -18.61 -13.97
C GLU A 82 -1.17 -17.95 -12.60
N ILE A 83 -2.13 -18.48 -11.83
CA ILE A 83 -2.54 -17.93 -10.53
C ILE A 83 -1.34 -17.74 -9.59
N ALA A 84 -0.33 -18.61 -9.64
CA ALA A 84 0.84 -18.57 -8.77
C ALA A 84 1.72 -17.33 -8.96
N VAL A 85 1.69 -16.71 -10.13
CA VAL A 85 2.56 -15.58 -10.50
C VAL A 85 1.78 -14.29 -10.78
N ARG A 86 0.48 -14.27 -10.47
CA ARG A 86 -0.34 -13.05 -10.60
C ARG A 86 0.03 -11.99 -9.56
N PRO A 87 -0.16 -10.70 -9.84
CA PRO A 87 0.17 -9.60 -8.93
C PRO A 87 -0.38 -9.76 -7.50
N GLU A 88 -1.61 -10.28 -7.35
CA GLU A 88 -2.25 -10.46 -6.04
C GLU A 88 -1.53 -11.50 -5.17
N LYS A 89 -0.80 -12.45 -5.78
CA LYS A 89 0.06 -13.37 -5.02
C LYS A 89 1.21 -12.68 -4.35
N GLY A 90 1.72 -11.59 -4.93
CA GLY A 90 2.73 -10.77 -4.29
C GLY A 90 2.21 -10.15 -3.00
N LEU A 91 1.01 -9.56 -3.04
CA LEU A 91 0.35 -9.00 -1.85
C LEU A 91 0.07 -10.06 -0.76
N LEU A 92 -0.46 -11.22 -1.15
CA LEU A 92 -0.74 -12.30 -0.20
C LEU A 92 0.56 -12.88 0.40
N GLY A 93 1.58 -13.05 -0.42
CA GLY A 93 2.91 -13.50 -0.02
C GLY A 93 3.55 -12.54 0.98
N LEU A 94 3.46 -11.23 0.71
CA LEU A 94 3.98 -10.19 1.61
C LEU A 94 3.29 -10.23 2.98
N ARG A 95 1.95 -10.30 3.01
CA ARG A 95 1.18 -10.40 4.26
C ARG A 95 1.54 -11.64 5.07
N ALA A 96 1.62 -12.80 4.41
CA ALA A 96 1.98 -14.05 5.05
C ALA A 96 3.44 -14.03 5.56
N GLY A 97 4.37 -13.53 4.75
CA GLY A 97 5.79 -13.44 5.08
C GLY A 97 6.11 -12.49 6.24
N LEU A 98 5.26 -11.48 6.47
CA LEU A 98 5.33 -10.55 7.59
C LEU A 98 4.45 -10.97 8.80
N GLY A 99 3.68 -12.04 8.69
CA GLY A 99 2.80 -12.51 9.78
C GLY A 99 1.65 -11.54 10.12
N LEU A 100 1.17 -10.76 9.15
CA LEU A 100 0.13 -9.74 9.36
C LEU A 100 -1.26 -10.38 9.54
N PHE A 101 -1.62 -10.67 10.79
CA PHE A 101 -2.90 -11.32 11.13
C PHE A 101 -4.06 -10.34 11.35
N SER A 102 -3.77 -9.08 11.72
CA SER A 102 -4.77 -8.05 11.98
C SER A 102 -4.87 -7.10 10.79
N ASN A 103 -6.10 -6.84 10.33
CA ASN A 103 -6.37 -5.88 9.27
C ASN A 103 -7.36 -4.82 9.77
N LEU A 104 -6.84 -3.63 10.03
CA LEU A 104 -7.63 -2.47 10.46
C LEU A 104 -8.15 -1.71 9.22
N ARG A 105 -9.46 -1.43 9.18
CA ARG A 105 -10.13 -0.74 8.06
C ARG A 105 -11.09 0.33 8.60
N PRO A 106 -10.58 1.47 9.09
CA PRO A 106 -11.42 2.52 9.60
C PRO A 106 -12.42 2.99 8.54
N ALA A 107 -13.68 3.13 8.93
CA ALA A 107 -14.71 3.76 8.13
C ALA A 107 -15.12 5.07 8.81
N ILE A 108 -14.65 6.18 8.25
CA ILE A 108 -14.86 7.53 8.76
C ILE A 108 -15.62 8.33 7.72
N LEU A 109 -16.74 8.96 8.10
CA LEU A 109 -17.49 9.88 7.24
C LEU A 109 -17.40 11.31 7.75
N TYR A 110 -16.54 12.09 7.10
CA TYR A 110 -16.47 13.53 7.31
C TYR A 110 -17.81 14.19 6.97
N PRO A 111 -18.34 15.09 7.83
CA PRO A 111 -19.62 15.76 7.58
C PRO A 111 -19.69 16.45 6.21
N GLN A 112 -18.56 16.98 5.73
CA GLN A 112 -18.42 17.63 4.43
C GLN A 112 -18.67 16.68 3.24
N LEU A 113 -18.56 15.37 3.47
CA LEU A 113 -18.75 14.31 2.46
C LEU A 113 -20.05 13.53 2.65
N ALA A 114 -20.90 13.90 3.61
CA ALA A 114 -22.12 13.14 3.92
C ALA A 114 -23.07 13.01 2.71
N GLY A 115 -23.09 14.00 1.81
CA GLY A 115 -23.89 13.97 0.59
C GLY A 115 -23.42 12.95 -0.47
N ALA A 116 -22.22 12.40 -0.34
CA ALA A 116 -21.72 11.32 -1.20
C ALA A 116 -22.19 9.93 -0.73
N SER A 117 -22.71 9.82 0.50
CA SER A 117 -23.26 8.57 1.01
C SER A 117 -24.63 8.28 0.39
N SER A 118 -24.92 7.01 0.14
CA SER A 118 -26.27 6.56 -0.23
C SER A 118 -27.24 6.54 0.95
N LEU A 119 -26.76 6.71 2.19
CA LEU A 119 -27.55 6.79 3.40
C LEU A 119 -27.99 8.23 3.69
N ARG A 120 -29.09 8.39 4.43
CA ARG A 120 -29.56 9.72 4.84
C ARG A 120 -28.51 10.42 5.71
N PRO A 121 -28.17 11.70 5.45
CA PRO A 121 -27.10 12.41 6.17
C PRO A 121 -27.25 12.40 7.69
N GLU A 122 -28.46 12.55 8.22
CA GLU A 122 -28.75 12.55 9.66
C GLU A 122 -28.51 11.20 10.35
N ILE A 123 -28.34 10.13 9.58
CA ILE A 123 -28.02 8.78 10.08
C ILE A 123 -26.51 8.55 10.10
N VAL A 124 -25.79 9.09 9.11
CA VAL A 124 -24.41 8.65 8.80
C VAL A 124 -23.36 9.74 9.00
N SER A 125 -23.76 11.02 9.11
CA SER A 125 -22.82 12.12 9.31
C SER A 125 -22.06 11.96 10.63
N GLY A 126 -20.73 11.96 10.57
CA GLY A 126 -19.88 11.75 11.73
C GLY A 126 -19.65 10.27 12.08
N LEU A 127 -19.93 9.34 11.16
CA LEU A 127 -19.54 7.94 11.30
C LEU A 127 -18.02 7.85 11.58
N ASP A 128 -17.67 7.11 12.62
CA ASP A 128 -16.29 6.82 13.01
C ASP A 128 -16.25 5.44 13.67
N ILE A 129 -15.84 4.42 12.91
CA ILE A 129 -15.72 3.03 13.38
C ILE A 129 -14.38 2.43 12.92
N MET A 130 -13.83 1.53 13.74
CA MET A 130 -12.60 0.77 13.50
C MET A 130 -12.87 -0.74 13.50
#